data_AF-A0A5C6FCG5-F1
#
_entry.id   AF-A0A5C6FCG5-F1
#
_cell.length_a   1.000
_cell.length_b   1.000
_cell.length_c   1.000
_cell.angle_alpha   90.00
_cell.angle_beta   90.00
_cell.angle_gamma   90.00
#
_symmetry.space_group_name_H-M   'P 1'
#
loop_
_entity.id
_entity.type
_entity.pdbx_description
1 polymer ?
#
loop_
_entity_poly.entity_id
_entity_poly.type
_entity_poly.pdbx_seq_one_letter_code
_entity_poly.pdbx_strand_id
1 'polypeptide(L)'
;MLPLVCETLERAERKFEAIEFRRRLAGLAPTNQINLFQLSVLLAGVGEVDESLAYCRRLLEINRHHLAAAANFLLYMNYSDRYSAAEISNERFRLGMRFTERPEKIPRRLRQPGERICIGYLGSDFYTHPVGEIVLPILESHDRSQFDVTVYHDGSHRCRLRFWVTPIHRPCKRLTII
;
A
#
# COMPACT_ATOMS: atom_id res chain seq x y z
N MET A 1 4.21 -1.67 32.42
CA MET A 1 4.16 -0.20 32.39
C MET A 1 4.43 0.37 31.00
N LEU A 2 5.54 0.03 30.32
CA LEU A 2 5.88 0.58 29.00
C LEU A 2 4.81 0.40 27.90
N PRO A 3 4.17 -0.78 27.73
CA PRO A 3 3.13 -0.93 26.70
C PRO A 3 1.92 -0.02 26.93
N LEU A 4 1.50 0.13 28.20
CA LEU A 4 0.38 0.98 28.59
C LEU A 4 0.68 2.47 28.33
N VAL A 5 1.92 2.91 28.55
CA VAL A 5 2.35 4.28 28.21
C VAL A 5 2.26 4.51 26.70
N CYS A 6 2.75 3.56 25.90
CA CYS A 6 2.69 3.66 24.44
C CYS A 6 1.24 3.73 23.94
N GLU A 7 0.36 2.86 24.46
CA GLU A 7 -1.06 2.86 24.11
C GLU A 7 -1.76 4.18 24.52
N THR A 8 -1.44 4.70 25.71
CA THR A 8 -2.01 5.96 26.20
C THR A 8 -1.60 7.14 25.32
N LEU A 9 -0.32 7.22 24.95
CA LEU A 9 0.18 8.26 24.04
C LEU A 9 -0.45 8.16 22.65
N GLU A 10 -0.67 6.94 22.15
CA GLU A 10 -1.34 6.71 20.88
C GLU A 10 -2.80 7.17 20.90
N ARG A 11 -3.55 6.85 21.96
CA ARG A 11 -4.94 7.31 22.17
C ARG A 11 -5.05 8.82 22.37
N ALA A 12 -3.99 9.45 22.87
CA ALA A 12 -3.91 10.90 23.03
C ALA A 12 -3.39 11.62 21.76
N GLU A 13 -3.25 10.92 20.63
CA GLU A 13 -2.68 11.43 19.36
C GLU A 13 -1.23 11.93 19.46
N ARG A 14 -0.54 11.62 20.56
CA ARG A 14 0.85 11.98 20.86
C ARG A 14 1.81 10.83 20.57
N LYS A 15 1.52 10.06 19.51
CA LYS A 15 2.19 8.79 19.18
C LYS A 15 3.71 8.90 19.00
N PHE A 16 4.24 10.06 18.57
CA PHE A 16 5.69 10.26 18.41
C PHE A 16 6.44 10.34 19.74
N GLU A 17 5.79 10.76 20.82
CA GLU A 17 6.39 10.74 22.17
C GLU A 17 6.59 9.30 22.68
N ALA A 18 5.95 8.32 22.05
CA ALA A 18 6.13 6.91 22.39
C ALA A 18 7.46 6.33 21.88
N ILE A 19 8.20 7.02 21.00
CA ILE A 19 9.41 6.48 20.35
C ILE A 19 10.42 5.97 21.38
N GLU A 20 10.78 6.78 22.39
CA GLU A 20 11.75 6.38 23.42
C GLU A 20 11.29 5.16 24.22
N PHE A 21 10.00 5.12 24.58
CA PHE A 21 9.41 3.99 25.30
C PHE A 21 9.38 2.72 24.44
N ARG A 22 9.11 2.86 23.13
CA ARG A 22 9.10 1.76 22.16
C ARG A 22 10.51 1.26 21.84
N ARG A 23 11.53 2.12 21.78
CA ARG A 23 12.95 1.73 21.68
C ARG A 23 13.35 0.89 22.89
N ARG A 24 13.03 1.35 24.11
CA ARG A 24 13.27 0.58 25.33
C ARG A 24 12.53 -0.77 25.32
N LEU A 25 11.28 -0.77 24.87
CA LEU A 25 10.50 -2.00 24.72
C LEU A 25 11.11 -2.95 23.68
N ALA A 26 11.70 -2.45 22.59
CA ALA A 26 12.41 -3.26 21.60
C ALA A 26 13.71 -3.88 22.14
N GLY A 27 14.32 -3.28 23.16
CA GLY A 27 15.44 -3.87 23.91
C GLY A 27 14.99 -4.99 24.86
N LEU A 28 13.88 -4.78 25.58
CA LEU A 28 13.35 -5.76 26.56
C LEU A 28 12.61 -6.93 25.91
N ALA A 29 11.90 -6.66 24.82
CA ALA A 29 11.08 -7.63 24.09
C ALA A 29 11.50 -7.65 22.61
N PRO A 30 12.69 -8.19 22.31
CA PRO A 30 13.35 -8.12 21.00
C PRO A 30 12.55 -8.73 19.84
N THR A 31 11.62 -9.64 20.12
CA THR A 31 10.82 -10.36 19.12
C THR A 31 9.36 -9.91 19.07
N ASN A 32 9.00 -8.85 19.82
CA ASN A 32 7.63 -8.33 19.82
C ASN A 32 7.32 -7.61 18.50
N GLN A 33 6.73 -8.34 17.56
CA GLN A 33 6.45 -7.87 16.21
C GLN A 33 5.58 -6.60 16.19
N ILE A 34 4.58 -6.50 17.07
CA ILE A 34 3.71 -5.33 17.15
C ILE A 34 4.54 -4.08 17.50
N ASN A 35 5.39 -4.17 18.52
CA ASN A 35 6.22 -3.03 18.91
C ASN A 35 7.23 -2.64 17.84
N LEU A 36 7.91 -3.64 17.23
CA LEU A 36 8.88 -3.37 16.18
C LEU A 36 8.24 -2.69 14.97
N PHE A 37 7.02 -3.10 14.60
CA PHE A 37 6.30 -2.51 13.47
C PHE A 37 5.85 -1.08 13.77
N GLN A 38 5.28 -0.85 14.95
CA GLN A 38 4.87 0.50 15.35
C GLN A 38 6.07 1.44 15.47
N LEU A 39 7.20 0.95 16.00
CA LEU A 39 8.43 1.73 16.09
C LEU A 39 8.98 2.10 14.70
N SER A 40 9.01 1.17 13.74
CA SER A 40 9.48 1.48 12.37
C SER A 40 8.60 2.52 11.68
N VAL A 41 7.28 2.47 11.86
CA VAL A 41 6.36 3.48 11.33
C VAL A 41 6.62 4.85 11.94
N LEU A 42 6.79 4.93 13.26
CA LEU A 42 7.03 6.21 13.94
C LEU A 42 8.38 6.82 13.57
N LEU A 43 9.43 6.02 13.49
CA LEU A 43 10.78 6.47 13.10
C LEU A 43 10.81 7.02 11.68
N ALA A 44 10.17 6.34 10.73
CA ALA A 44 10.03 6.86 9.36
C ALA A 44 9.26 8.19 9.35
N GLY A 45 8.22 8.32 10.18
CA GLY A 45 7.42 9.54 10.28
C GLY A 45 8.18 10.76 10.81
N VAL A 46 9.28 10.56 11.54
CA VAL A 46 10.17 11.64 12.02
C VAL A 46 11.46 11.78 11.20
N GLY A 47 11.60 11.01 10.11
CA GLY A 47 12.77 11.06 9.24
C GLY A 47 13.95 10.18 9.66
N GLU A 48 13.82 9.40 10.73
CA GLU A 48 14.82 8.41 11.17
C GLU A 48 14.73 7.12 10.34
N VAL A 49 14.91 7.27 9.01
CA VAL A 49 14.61 6.25 8.00
C VAL A 49 15.51 5.03 8.15
N ASP A 50 16.81 5.22 8.40
CA ASP A 50 17.76 4.10 8.49
C ASP A 50 17.47 3.20 9.71
N GLU A 51 17.08 3.78 10.84
CA GLU A 51 16.67 3.02 12.01
C GLU A 51 15.33 2.30 11.77
N SER A 52 14.38 2.96 11.10
CA SER A 52 13.14 2.33 10.65
C SER A 52 13.40 1.10 9.77
N LEU A 53 14.31 1.21 8.81
CA LEU A 53 14.73 0.11 7.93
C LEU A 53 15.35 -1.05 8.71
N ALA A 54 16.14 -0.78 9.76
CA ALA A 54 16.70 -1.82 10.62
C ALA A 54 15.59 -2.60 11.35
N TYR A 55 14.56 -1.92 11.88
CA TYR A 55 13.43 -2.58 12.52
C TYR A 55 12.54 -3.34 11.54
N CYS A 56 12.30 -2.80 10.34
CA CYS A 56 11.63 -3.53 9.27
C CYS A 56 12.38 -4.81 8.87
N ARG A 57 13.72 -4.75 8.75
CA ARG A 57 14.54 -5.93 8.46
C ARG A 57 14.41 -6.99 9.55
N ARG A 58 14.51 -6.58 10.82
CA ARG A 58 14.33 -7.47 11.97
C ARG A 58 12.95 -8.14 11.99
N LEU A 59 11.90 -7.41 11.63
CA LEU A 59 10.56 -8.00 11.48
C LEU A 59 10.52 -9.06 10.39
N LEU A 60 11.17 -8.83 9.26
CA LEU A 60 11.23 -9.79 8.15
C LEU A 60 12.12 -11.00 8.45
N GLU A 61 13.09 -10.88 9.37
CA GLU A 61 13.84 -12.01 9.93
C GLU A 61 12.97 -12.87 10.85
N ILE A 62 12.13 -12.25 11.69
CA ILE A 62 11.21 -12.96 12.59
C ILE A 62 10.04 -13.59 11.82
N ASN A 63 9.44 -12.82 10.90
CA ASN A 63 8.30 -13.21 10.11
C ASN A 63 8.53 -12.81 8.64
N ARG A 64 9.04 -13.77 7.88
CA ARG A 64 9.35 -13.62 6.45
C ARG A 64 8.15 -13.22 5.57
N HIS A 65 6.92 -13.39 6.06
CA HIS A 65 5.67 -13.06 5.36
C HIS A 65 4.93 -11.89 6.02
N HIS A 66 5.61 -11.05 6.79
CA HIS A 66 5.00 -9.84 7.36
C HIS A 66 4.79 -8.75 6.30
N LEU A 67 3.64 -8.80 5.61
CA LEU A 67 3.33 -7.95 4.44
C LEU A 67 3.56 -6.46 4.69
N ALA A 68 3.04 -5.92 5.80
CA ALA A 68 3.17 -4.49 6.09
C ALA A 68 4.63 -4.05 6.33
N ALA A 69 5.47 -4.93 6.91
CA ALA A 69 6.88 -4.62 7.14
C ALA A 69 7.66 -4.65 5.82
N ALA A 70 7.33 -5.59 4.92
CA ALA A 70 7.91 -5.66 3.58
C ALA A 70 7.54 -4.44 2.74
N ALA A 71 6.26 -4.05 2.74
CA ALA A 71 5.79 -2.85 2.04
C ALA A 71 6.49 -1.58 2.56
N ASN A 72 6.52 -1.40 3.88
CA ASN A 72 7.19 -0.26 4.50
C ASN A 72 8.70 -0.27 4.25
N PHE A 73 9.36 -1.43 4.30
CA PHE A 73 10.79 -1.54 3.98
C PHE A 73 11.08 -1.04 2.56
N LEU A 74 10.34 -1.55 1.56
CA LEU A 74 10.51 -1.15 0.16
C LEU A 74 10.19 0.32 -0.09
N LEU A 75 9.21 0.87 0.63
CA LEU A 75 8.89 2.30 0.58
C LEU A 75 10.03 3.13 1.19
N TYR A 76 10.46 2.78 2.40
CA TYR A 76 11.46 3.53 3.18
C TYR A 76 12.85 3.51 2.56
N MET A 77 13.20 2.48 1.79
CA MET A 77 14.45 2.50 1.01
C MET A 77 14.54 3.69 0.04
N ASN A 78 13.42 4.23 -0.45
CA ASN A 78 13.42 5.41 -1.35
C ASN A 78 13.68 6.73 -0.60
N TYR A 79 13.66 6.71 0.73
CA TYR A 79 13.91 7.87 1.58
C TYR A 79 15.29 7.81 2.28
N SER A 80 16.12 6.81 1.95
CA SER A 80 17.48 6.68 2.45
C SER A 80 18.47 6.90 1.29
N ASP A 81 19.54 7.63 1.55
CA ASP A 81 20.63 7.88 0.61
C ASP A 81 21.62 6.69 0.51
N ARG A 82 21.44 5.67 1.34
CA ARG A 82 22.30 4.48 1.39
C ARG A 82 22.03 3.47 0.28
N TYR A 83 20.94 3.63 -0.47
CA TYR A 83 20.52 2.66 -1.48
C TYR A 83 20.49 3.29 -2.86
N SER A 84 21.13 2.62 -3.81
CA SER A 84 20.98 2.93 -5.23
C SER A 84 19.61 2.46 -5.76
N ALA A 85 19.17 3.06 -6.88
CA ALA A 85 17.96 2.63 -7.57
C ALA A 85 18.00 1.14 -7.97
N ALA A 86 19.18 0.63 -8.32
CA ALA A 86 19.38 -0.78 -8.67
C ALA A 86 19.15 -1.70 -7.46
N GLU A 87 19.65 -1.33 -6.28
CA GLU A 87 19.43 -2.09 -5.04
C GLU A 87 17.96 -2.08 -4.63
N ILE A 88 17.29 -0.93 -4.73
CA ILE A 88 15.84 -0.82 -4.47
C ILE A 88 15.07 -1.74 -5.42
N SER A 89 15.38 -1.71 -6.72
CA SER A 89 14.72 -2.57 -7.71
C SER A 89 14.95 -4.06 -7.43
N ASN A 90 16.18 -4.44 -7.08
CA ASN A 90 16.52 -5.82 -6.74
C ASN A 90 15.77 -6.30 -5.50
N GLU A 91 15.66 -5.47 -4.47
CA GLU A 91 14.88 -5.81 -3.27
C GLU A 91 13.38 -5.90 -3.55
N ARG A 92 12.82 -5.04 -4.42
CA ARG A 92 11.42 -5.17 -4.86
C ARG A 92 11.17 -6.52 -5.51
N PHE A 93 12.07 -6.98 -6.39
CA PHE A 93 11.95 -8.30 -7.00
C PHE A 93 12.08 -9.42 -5.96
N ARG A 94 13.11 -9.38 -5.10
CA ARG A 94 13.36 -10.39 -4.07
C ARG A 94 12.22 -10.54 -3.08
N LEU A 95 11.69 -9.42 -2.57
CA LEU A 95 10.56 -9.43 -1.65
C LEU A 95 9.26 -9.75 -2.36
N GLY A 96 9.01 -9.16 -3.54
CA GLY A 96 7.82 -9.44 -4.35
C GLY A 96 7.63 -10.93 -4.60
N MET A 97 8.69 -11.64 -5.01
CA MET A 97 8.67 -13.10 -5.22
C MET A 97 8.30 -13.92 -3.97
N ARG A 98 8.37 -13.36 -2.75
CA ARG A 98 7.94 -14.04 -1.51
C ARG A 98 6.44 -13.92 -1.26
N PHE A 99 5.80 -12.89 -1.81
CA PHE A 99 4.37 -12.57 -1.60
C PHE A 99 3.52 -12.86 -2.82
N THR A 100 4.14 -13.02 -3.99
CA THR A 100 3.43 -13.38 -5.21
C THR A 100 3.18 -14.88 -5.25
N GLU A 101 1.94 -15.27 -4.97
CA GLU A 101 1.44 -16.57 -5.41
C GLU A 101 1.36 -16.58 -6.93
N ARG A 102 1.61 -17.76 -7.53
CA ARG A 102 1.48 -17.90 -8.98
C ARG A 102 -0.01 -17.80 -9.32
N PRO A 103 -0.46 -16.75 -10.03
CA PRO A 103 -1.87 -16.61 -10.33
C PRO A 103 -2.32 -17.74 -11.24
N GLU A 104 -3.56 -18.18 -11.07
CA GLU A 104 -4.19 -19.07 -12.03
C GLU A 104 -4.23 -18.41 -13.40
N LYS A 105 -3.98 -19.20 -14.44
CA LYS A 105 -4.09 -18.70 -15.81
C LYS A 105 -5.56 -18.46 -16.13
N ILE A 106 -5.94 -17.20 -16.21
CA ILE A 106 -7.25 -16.82 -16.71
C ILE A 106 -7.28 -17.06 -18.22
N PRO A 107 -8.32 -17.75 -18.76
CA PRO A 107 -8.47 -17.94 -20.19
C PRO A 107 -8.44 -16.61 -20.94
N ARG A 108 -7.63 -16.53 -21.99
CA ARG A 108 -7.55 -15.33 -22.81
C ARG A 108 -8.85 -15.18 -23.60
N ARG A 109 -9.59 -14.10 -23.37
CA ARG A 109 -10.69 -13.69 -24.24
C ARG A 109 -10.12 -13.13 -25.54
N LEU A 110 -10.51 -13.70 -26.67
CA LEU A 110 -10.26 -13.10 -27.98
C LEU A 110 -11.24 -11.95 -28.19
N ARG A 111 -10.73 -10.79 -28.62
CA ARG A 111 -11.56 -9.65 -28.99
C ARG A 111 -12.10 -9.86 -30.40
N GLN A 112 -13.36 -9.50 -30.62
CA GLN A 112 -13.94 -9.46 -31.96
C GLN A 112 -13.53 -8.16 -32.67
N PRO A 113 -13.40 -8.16 -34.01
CA PRO A 113 -13.17 -6.94 -34.77
C PRO A 113 -14.25 -5.88 -34.48
N GLY A 114 -13.85 -4.63 -34.27
CA GLY A 114 -14.78 -3.53 -33.96
C GLY A 114 -15.23 -3.44 -32.50
N GLU A 115 -14.88 -4.39 -31.62
CA GLU A 115 -15.14 -4.24 -30.18
C GLU A 115 -14.30 -3.11 -29.58
N ARG A 116 -14.89 -2.34 -28.67
CA ARG A 116 -14.16 -1.37 -27.83
C ARG A 116 -13.11 -2.07 -26.95
N ILE A 117 -12.04 -1.36 -26.63
CA ILE A 117 -11.04 -1.83 -25.66
C ILE A 117 -11.61 -1.63 -24.25
N CYS A 118 -11.77 -2.70 -23.48
CA CYS A 118 -12.14 -2.60 -22.08
C CYS A 118 -10.90 -2.30 -21.21
N ILE A 119 -10.92 -1.20 -20.45
CA ILE A 119 -9.85 -0.80 -19.53
C ILE A 119 -10.41 -0.78 -18.11
N GLY A 120 -9.77 -1.52 -17.21
CA GLY A 120 -10.06 -1.50 -15.78
C GLY A 120 -8.97 -0.78 -15.00
N TYR A 121 -9.29 0.31 -14.32
CA TYR A 121 -8.41 0.97 -13.36
C TYR A 121 -8.73 0.46 -11.96
N LEU A 122 -7.78 -0.17 -11.26
CA LEU A 122 -7.94 -0.64 -9.89
C LEU A 122 -7.06 0.18 -8.95
N GLY A 123 -7.61 0.62 -7.81
CA GLY A 123 -6.84 1.33 -6.79
C GLY A 123 -7.70 1.78 -5.60
N SER A 124 -7.02 2.13 -4.51
CA SER A 124 -7.67 2.54 -3.25
C SER A 124 -7.86 4.05 -3.11
N ASP A 125 -7.26 4.82 -4.02
CA ASP A 125 -6.98 6.24 -3.81
C ASP A 125 -7.75 7.18 -4.75
N PHE A 126 -8.89 6.71 -5.26
CA PHE A 126 -9.79 7.51 -6.11
C PHE A 126 -10.66 8.48 -5.30
N TYR A 127 -10.07 9.21 -4.35
CA TYR A 127 -10.70 10.27 -3.55
C TYR A 127 -9.85 11.55 -3.64
N THR A 128 -10.03 12.51 -2.72
CA THR A 128 -9.15 13.69 -2.62
C THR A 128 -7.75 13.27 -2.16
N HIS A 129 -6.98 12.71 -3.09
CA HIS A 129 -5.64 12.16 -2.95
C HIS A 129 -4.89 12.41 -4.27
N PRO A 130 -3.55 12.59 -4.26
CA PRO A 130 -2.79 12.87 -5.48
C PRO A 130 -3.10 11.94 -6.65
N VAL A 131 -3.24 10.63 -6.40
CA VAL A 131 -3.60 9.64 -7.43
C VAL A 131 -4.96 9.95 -8.07
N GLY A 132 -5.99 10.21 -7.26
CA GLY A 132 -7.33 10.52 -7.76
C GLY A 132 -7.37 11.79 -8.60
N GLU A 133 -6.68 12.84 -8.14
CA GLU A 133 -6.61 14.13 -8.85
C GLU A 133 -5.84 14.02 -10.18
N ILE A 134 -4.74 13.25 -10.22
CA ILE A 134 -3.93 13.04 -11.43
C ILE A 134 -4.68 12.18 -12.47
N VAL A 135 -5.40 11.15 -12.01
CA VAL A 135 -6.07 10.19 -12.90
C VAL A 135 -7.38 10.75 -13.46
N LEU A 136 -8.08 11.62 -12.74
CA LEU A 136 -9.36 12.20 -13.16
C LEU A 136 -9.37 12.73 -14.62
N PRO A 137 -8.48 13.64 -15.05
CA PRO A 137 -8.51 14.15 -16.42
C PRO A 137 -8.23 13.07 -17.48
N ILE A 138 -7.47 12.03 -17.15
CA ILE A 138 -7.21 10.90 -18.04
C ILE A 138 -8.50 10.10 -18.27
N LEU A 139 -9.26 9.86 -17.19
CA LEU A 139 -10.54 9.16 -17.27
C LEU A 139 -11.57 9.95 -18.09
N GLU A 140 -11.61 11.26 -17.92
CA GLU A 140 -12.52 12.15 -18.66
C GLU A 140 -12.19 12.24 -20.15
N SER A 141 -10.91 12.10 -20.51
CA SER A 141 -10.42 12.30 -21.89
C SER A 141 -10.45 11.03 -22.76
N HIS A 142 -10.87 9.88 -22.24
CA HIS A 142 -10.95 8.65 -23.04
C HIS A 142 -12.00 8.75 -24.15
N ASP A 143 -11.62 8.40 -25.39
CA ASP A 143 -12.54 8.27 -26.51
C ASP A 143 -13.51 7.10 -26.31
N ARG A 144 -14.75 7.41 -25.93
CA ARG A 144 -15.78 6.41 -25.60
C ARG A 144 -16.31 5.62 -26.80
N SER A 145 -15.97 6.05 -28.02
CA SER A 145 -16.23 5.26 -29.24
C SER A 145 -15.26 4.08 -29.37
N GLN A 146 -14.06 4.20 -28.80
CA GLN A 146 -13.01 3.17 -28.87
C GLN A 146 -12.78 2.44 -27.55
N PHE A 147 -13.10 3.07 -26.41
CA PHE A 147 -12.78 2.55 -25.07
C PHE A 147 -14.02 2.41 -24.19
N ASP A 148 -14.09 1.30 -23.46
CA ASP A 148 -15.01 1.07 -22.35
C ASP A 148 -14.19 1.08 -21.05
N VAL A 149 -14.38 2.08 -20.20
CA VAL A 149 -13.51 2.34 -19.04
C VAL A 149 -14.28 2.14 -17.76
N THR A 150 -13.76 1.26 -16.89
CA THR A 150 -14.31 0.99 -15.56
C THR A 150 -13.26 1.28 -14.50
N VAL A 151 -13.68 1.91 -13.39
CA VAL A 151 -12.87 2.10 -12.19
C VAL A 151 -13.35 1.16 -11.09
N TYR A 152 -12.40 0.45 -10.51
CA TYR A 152 -12.55 -0.45 -9.39
C TYR A 152 -11.88 0.21 -8.17
N HIS A 153 -12.69 0.62 -7.20
CA HIS A 153 -12.22 1.27 -5.98
C HIS A 153 -12.32 0.31 -4.80
N ASP A 154 -11.19 -0.02 -4.17
CA ASP A 154 -11.09 -0.91 -3.00
C ASP A 154 -10.71 -0.18 -1.70
N GLY A 155 -10.63 1.16 -1.74
CA GLY A 155 -10.28 1.99 -0.58
C GLY A 155 -11.45 2.19 0.40
N SER A 156 -11.12 2.50 1.66
CA SER A 156 -12.09 2.81 2.71
C SER A 156 -12.68 4.22 2.59
N HIS A 157 -11.96 5.14 1.96
CA HIS A 157 -12.44 6.48 1.68
C HIS A 157 -13.52 6.45 0.59
N ARG A 158 -14.49 7.35 0.68
CA ARG A 158 -15.53 7.48 -0.34
C ARG A 158 -14.88 7.91 -1.66
N CYS A 159 -15.06 7.07 -2.69
CA CYS A 159 -14.61 7.41 -4.04
C CYS A 159 -15.29 8.70 -4.54
N ARG A 160 -14.50 9.61 -5.10
CA ARG A 160 -14.96 10.89 -5.66
C ARG A 160 -15.30 10.79 -7.16
N LEU A 161 -14.85 9.73 -7.84
CA LEU A 161 -15.11 9.46 -9.25
C LEU A 161 -16.56 8.94 -9.47
N ARG A 162 -17.56 9.82 -9.33
CA ARG A 162 -18.98 9.43 -9.34
C ARG A 162 -19.50 8.82 -10.66
N PHE A 163 -18.79 9.02 -11.77
CA PHE A 163 -19.27 8.65 -13.11
C PHE A 163 -18.69 7.33 -13.65
N TRP A 164 -17.80 6.66 -12.91
CA TRP A 164 -16.95 5.61 -13.47
C TRP A 164 -16.79 4.34 -12.61
N VAL A 165 -17.48 4.24 -11.48
CA VAL A 165 -17.10 3.30 -10.41
C VAL A 165 -18.08 2.14 -10.25
N THR A 166 -17.54 0.92 -10.25
CA THR A 166 -18.26 -0.29 -9.82
C THR A 166 -17.79 -0.69 -8.41
N PRO A 167 -18.68 -0.85 -7.41
CA PRO A 167 -18.29 -1.33 -6.08
C PRO A 167 -17.80 -2.79 -6.16
N ILE A 168 -16.68 -3.10 -5.48
CA ILE A 168 -16.09 -4.45 -5.51
C ILE A 168 -16.77 -5.40 -4.49
N HIS A 169 -17.66 -4.93 -3.61
CA HIS A 169 -18.29 -5.79 -2.58
C HIS A 169 -19.83 -5.81 -2.66
N ARG A 170 -20.36 -6.98 -3.10
CA ARG A 170 -21.78 -7.45 -3.25
C ARG A 170 -22.40 -7.38 -4.66
N PRO A 171 -23.34 -8.29 -4.99
CA PRO A 171 -23.28 -9.13 -6.18
C PRO A 171 -23.50 -8.34 -7.47
N CYS A 172 -22.60 -8.65 -8.41
CA CYS A 172 -22.64 -8.40 -9.85
C CYS A 172 -23.98 -7.83 -10.37
N LYS A 173 -24.03 -6.51 -10.50
CA LYS A 173 -24.80 -5.86 -11.56
C LYS A 173 -23.86 -4.91 -12.26
N ARG A 174 -23.50 -5.27 -13.50
CA ARG A 174 -22.90 -4.37 -14.49
C ARG A 174 -23.70 -3.07 -14.47
N LEU A 175 -23.08 -1.99 -14.05
CA LEU A 175 -23.54 -0.64 -14.32
C LEU A 175 -22.63 -0.10 -15.41
N THR A 176 -23.02 -0.36 -16.65
CA THR A 176 -22.54 0.39 -17.80
C THR A 176 -23.26 1.72 -17.75
N ILE A 177 -22.56 2.77 -17.31
CA ILE A 177 -23.06 4.14 -17.48
C ILE A 177 -22.75 4.51 -18.93
N ILE A 178 -23.80 4.92 -19.63
CA ILE A 178 -23.84 5.30 -21.05
C ILE A 178 -22.99 6.56 -21.27
#